data_AF-A0A9P7ZN70-F1
#
_entry.id   AF-A0A9P7ZN70-F1
#
_cell.length_a   1.000
_cell.length_b   1.000
_cell.length_c   1.000
_cell.angle_alpha   90.00
_cell.angle_beta   90.00
_cell.angle_gamma   90.00
#
_symmetry.space_group_name_H-M   'P 1'
#
loop_
_entity.id
_entity.type
_entity.pdbx_description
1 polymer ?
#
loop_
_entity_poly.entity_id
_entity_poly.type
_entity_poly.pdbx_seq_one_letter_code
_entity_poly.pdbx_strand_id
1 'polypeptide(L)'
;MSAPDEAIEKIKAGLEPYIKPLEQVNYIRRIIALHLAACSQDAPANQPLVLAGTSRDIIAPSPSAKGLHREYFEALKANVAAKIDLDDVVQQRPATPERVPPPPLDHINPLEERVATLKLEEKRRKLSIVRKYLDQLVDQPAASPAFLDTDEIFRGCPRLPSVPQDFLDDLVSTGDRAGTDLGSQAQRLEKIVLRSKLQLRQEERLLQEAKERSRDRPDVISNGAKMEALNATRNGLITWIERELSTASASESAHGEDGRTGRGEADQATISHGLADIKQKYEKYLAQRARLLELAQHQPQISTKPELKPKEARSTTKPPTQPVNHLLIPYIERLLALSRAQRSSIAHKSHLNAMLSKQTKDACQSLGHLAEESQLLPAYPMKDSQRRRSGLIDDIMTKKTDVPDITKRIKPWMFASDSAKIANLEAVAETIEAGQLGLEGSIKAIAELERLLGLAQGKEEVEAKDGLAEGNVLLSGVDKRQAKQEKKTGDIWSVLHGNLGLIGQDDCI
;
A
#
# COMPACT_ATOMS: atom_id res chain seq x y z
N MET A 1 -16.05 36.33 47.70
CA MET A 1 -14.71 35.88 48.12
C MET A 1 -14.86 34.99 49.36
N SER A 2 -15.33 33.73 49.20
CA SER A 2 -15.54 32.77 50.32
C SER A 2 -15.26 31.31 49.93
N ALA A 3 -14.42 31.06 48.92
CA ALA A 3 -14.21 29.73 48.34
C ALA A 3 -13.14 28.82 49.01
N PRO A 4 -12.12 29.30 49.75
CA PRO A 4 -11.09 28.40 50.28
C PRO A 4 -11.56 27.62 51.52
N ASP A 5 -12.47 28.18 52.32
CA ASP A 5 -12.89 27.56 53.59
C ASP A 5 -13.83 26.37 53.35
N GLU A 6 -14.73 26.46 52.34
CA GLU A 6 -15.59 25.33 51.96
C GLU A 6 -14.81 24.13 51.41
N ALA A 7 -13.70 24.38 50.71
CA ALA A 7 -12.84 23.31 50.20
C ALA A 7 -12.10 22.60 51.34
N ILE A 8 -11.64 23.35 52.35
CA ILE A 8 -10.97 22.82 53.52
C ILE A 8 -11.94 21.98 54.37
N GLU A 9 -13.18 22.42 54.55
CA GLU A 9 -14.19 21.66 55.30
C GLU A 9 -14.60 20.36 54.58
N LYS A 10 -14.70 20.37 53.24
CA LYS A 10 -14.92 19.12 52.46
C LYS A 10 -13.76 18.13 52.59
N ILE A 11 -12.52 18.63 52.62
CA ILE A 11 -11.34 17.79 52.80
C ILE A 11 -11.29 17.23 54.23
N LYS A 12 -11.58 18.04 55.25
CA LYS A 12 -11.67 17.58 56.64
C LYS A 12 -12.75 16.52 56.80
N ALA A 13 -13.96 16.74 56.29
CA ALA A 13 -15.05 15.77 56.34
C ALA A 13 -14.70 14.45 55.63
N GLY A 14 -13.95 14.51 54.52
CA GLY A 14 -13.45 13.32 53.82
C GLY A 14 -12.35 12.58 54.59
N LEU A 15 -11.57 13.28 55.40
CA LEU A 15 -10.46 12.71 56.18
C LEU A 15 -10.85 12.26 57.59
N GLU A 16 -11.93 12.78 58.18
CA GLU A 16 -12.45 12.37 59.49
C GLU A 16 -12.54 10.85 59.70
N PRO A 17 -13.08 10.04 58.77
CA PRO A 17 -13.13 8.58 58.95
C PRO A 17 -11.75 7.90 58.95
N TYR A 18 -10.71 8.58 58.46
CA TYR A 18 -9.33 8.09 58.39
C TYR A 18 -8.43 8.68 59.49
N ILE A 19 -8.85 9.76 60.16
CA ILE A 19 -8.15 10.38 61.28
C ILE A 19 -8.60 9.68 62.57
N LYS A 20 -7.86 8.64 62.96
CA LYS A 20 -8.09 7.94 64.24
C LYS A 20 -7.39 8.68 65.38
N PRO A 21 -7.96 8.69 66.61
CA PRO A 21 -7.30 9.25 67.77
C PRO A 21 -5.96 8.55 68.03
N LEU A 22 -5.00 9.31 68.58
CA LEU A 22 -3.62 8.85 68.77
C LEU A 22 -3.53 7.53 69.53
N GLU A 23 -4.44 7.32 70.50
CA GLU A 23 -4.55 6.11 71.30
C GLU A 23 -4.94 4.88 70.46
N GLN A 24 -5.91 5.01 69.55
CA GLN A 24 -6.29 3.93 68.64
C GLN A 24 -5.16 3.61 67.67
N VAL A 25 -4.45 4.63 67.18
CA VAL A 25 -3.28 4.43 66.30
C VAL A 25 -2.17 3.69 67.05
N ASN A 26 -1.90 4.06 68.30
CA ASN A 26 -0.91 3.38 69.14
C ASN A 26 -1.33 1.95 69.49
N TYR A 27 -2.62 1.72 69.74
CA TYR A 27 -3.19 0.38 69.95
C TYR A 27 -3.03 -0.50 68.70
N ILE A 28 -3.39 0.02 67.52
CA ILE A 28 -3.21 -0.67 66.24
C ILE A 28 -1.71 -0.96 65.98
N ARG A 29 -0.83 0.02 66.20
CA ARG A 29 0.63 -0.17 66.08
C ARG A 29 1.14 -1.24 67.03
N ARG A 30 0.65 -1.30 68.27
CA ARG A 30 1.01 -2.33 69.25
C ARG A 30 0.55 -3.71 68.80
N ILE A 31 -0.68 -3.84 68.31
CA ILE A 31 -1.20 -5.10 67.76
C ILE A 31 -0.38 -5.55 66.56
N ILE A 32 -0.11 -4.65 65.61
CA ILE A 32 0.70 -4.96 64.43
C ILE A 32 2.13 -5.34 64.84
N ALA A 33 2.74 -4.62 65.79
CA ALA A 33 4.06 -4.95 66.31
C ALA A 33 4.09 -6.33 66.98
N LEU A 34 3.04 -6.69 67.74
CA LEU A 34 2.90 -8.01 68.34
C LEU A 34 2.71 -9.11 67.28
N HIS A 35 1.91 -8.87 66.24
CA HIS A 35 1.75 -9.82 65.13
C HIS A 35 3.04 -9.99 64.32
N LEU A 36 3.74 -8.90 64.03
CA LEU A 36 5.02 -8.95 63.32
C LEU A 36 6.09 -9.67 64.16
N ALA A 37 6.13 -9.42 65.46
CA ALA A 37 7.02 -10.13 66.39
C ALA A 37 6.69 -11.63 66.50
N ALA A 38 5.42 -12.00 66.42
CA ALA A 38 4.99 -13.39 66.37
C ALA A 38 5.35 -14.07 65.04
N CYS A 39 5.30 -13.35 63.92
CA CYS A 39 5.71 -13.84 62.61
C CYS A 39 7.24 -13.89 62.43
N SER A 40 8.03 -13.22 63.29
CA SER A 40 9.49 -13.13 63.18
C SER A 40 10.25 -14.05 64.15
N GLN A 41 9.60 -15.06 64.74
CA GLN A 41 10.20 -15.85 65.83
C GLN A 41 11.43 -16.69 65.42
N ASP A 42 11.74 -16.89 64.13
CA ASP A 42 12.81 -17.82 63.72
C ASP A 42 14.08 -17.22 63.08
N ALA A 43 14.26 -15.90 63.00
CA ALA A 43 15.57 -15.28 62.72
C ALA A 43 15.54 -13.74 62.84
N PRO A 44 16.66 -13.06 63.13
CA PRO A 44 16.74 -11.61 62.91
C PRO A 44 16.48 -11.32 61.43
N ALA A 45 15.38 -10.63 61.14
CA ALA A 45 14.94 -10.28 59.79
C ALA A 45 15.94 -9.35 59.10
N ASN A 46 17.00 -9.91 58.53
CA ASN A 46 18.00 -9.23 57.71
C ASN A 46 17.50 -8.95 56.27
N GLN A 47 16.21 -9.21 56.00
CA GLN A 47 15.56 -8.93 54.73
C GLN A 47 14.28 -8.12 54.95
N PRO A 48 14.03 -7.08 54.15
CA PRO A 48 12.74 -6.41 54.15
C PRO A 48 11.65 -7.46 53.87
N LEU A 49 10.56 -7.47 54.65
CA LEU A 49 9.42 -8.38 54.49
C LEU A 49 8.80 -8.39 53.08
N VAL A 50 9.14 -7.40 52.25
CA VAL A 50 8.77 -7.28 50.83
C VAL A 50 9.58 -8.23 49.92
N LEU A 51 10.70 -8.75 50.42
CA LEU A 51 11.69 -9.56 49.71
C LEU A 51 11.94 -10.93 50.37
N ALA A 52 11.10 -11.34 51.34
CA ALA A 52 11.05 -12.75 51.70
C ALA A 52 10.62 -13.50 50.43
N GLY A 53 11.62 -14.07 49.76
CA GLY A 53 11.41 -14.90 48.58
C GLY A 53 10.40 -15.98 48.91
N THR A 54 9.76 -16.50 47.87
CA THR A 54 8.84 -17.64 47.92
C THR A 54 9.56 -18.92 48.37
N SER A 55 10.19 -18.91 49.54
CA SER A 55 10.59 -20.12 50.24
C SER A 55 9.33 -20.72 50.84
N ARG A 56 9.18 -22.03 50.62
CA ARG A 56 7.99 -22.84 50.88
C ARG A 56 7.45 -22.77 52.31
N ASP A 57 8.18 -22.19 53.27
CA ASP A 57 7.87 -22.30 54.70
C ASP A 57 7.08 -21.13 55.32
N ILE A 58 6.80 -20.03 54.59
CA ILE A 58 6.08 -18.88 55.19
C ILE A 58 4.55 -18.99 55.02
N ILE A 59 4.05 -19.95 54.22
CA ILE A 59 2.61 -20.10 53.95
C ILE A 59 1.98 -21.20 54.82
N ALA A 60 2.38 -21.28 56.10
CA ALA A 60 1.56 -21.97 57.08
C ALA A 60 0.34 -21.08 57.39
N PRO A 61 -0.90 -21.53 57.15
CA PRO A 61 -2.08 -20.72 57.42
C PRO A 61 -2.15 -20.45 58.92
N SER A 62 -2.10 -19.19 59.34
CA SER A 62 -2.59 -18.87 60.67
C SER A 62 -4.09 -19.20 60.67
N PRO A 63 -4.61 -19.97 61.66
CA PRO A 63 -6.00 -20.43 61.66
C PRO A 63 -7.03 -19.30 61.85
N SER A 64 -6.59 -18.04 61.86
CA SER A 64 -7.39 -16.84 62.09
C SER A 64 -7.83 -16.12 60.80
N ALA A 65 -7.26 -16.44 59.64
CA ALA A 65 -7.60 -15.75 58.39
C ALA A 65 -8.99 -16.19 57.86
N LYS A 66 -10.00 -15.33 58.00
CA LYS A 66 -11.37 -15.53 57.49
C LYS A 66 -11.68 -14.54 56.34
N GLY A 67 -12.57 -14.96 55.43
CA GLY A 67 -13.06 -14.14 54.31
C GLY A 67 -12.02 -13.90 53.22
N LEU A 68 -11.96 -12.66 52.71
CA LEU A 68 -11.14 -12.25 51.56
C LEU A 68 -9.63 -12.54 51.73
N HIS A 69 -9.14 -12.53 52.97
CA HIS A 69 -7.76 -12.90 53.27
C HIS A 69 -7.47 -14.37 52.97
N ARG A 70 -8.44 -15.28 53.20
CA ARG A 70 -8.30 -16.70 52.87
C ARG A 70 -8.26 -16.92 51.36
N GLU A 71 -9.15 -16.26 50.62
CA GLU A 71 -9.17 -16.31 49.15
C GLU A 71 -7.86 -15.77 48.56
N TYR A 72 -7.31 -14.69 49.14
CA TYR A 72 -6.01 -14.17 48.75
C TYR A 72 -4.88 -15.18 49.00
N PHE A 73 -4.86 -15.84 50.17
CA PHE A 73 -3.87 -16.89 50.45
C PHE A 73 -4.02 -18.09 49.52
N GLU A 74 -5.25 -18.46 49.13
CA GLU A 74 -5.52 -19.53 48.18
C GLU A 74 -5.06 -19.18 46.77
N ALA A 75 -5.37 -17.97 46.29
CA ALA A 75 -4.90 -17.44 45.01
C ALA A 75 -3.36 -17.33 44.97
N LEU A 76 -2.74 -16.94 46.08
CA LEU A 76 -1.28 -16.84 46.18
C LEU A 76 -0.63 -18.23 46.14
N LYS A 77 -1.23 -19.23 46.80
CA LYS A 77 -0.80 -20.64 46.68
C LYS A 77 -0.91 -21.14 45.24
N ALA A 78 -2.03 -20.87 44.57
CA ALA A 78 -2.22 -21.24 43.16
C ALA A 78 -1.21 -20.53 42.25
N ASN A 79 -0.89 -19.26 42.50
CA ASN A 79 0.12 -18.51 41.73
C ASN A 79 1.54 -19.08 41.93
N VAL A 80 1.88 -19.46 43.15
CA VAL A 80 3.18 -20.08 43.47
C VAL A 80 3.27 -21.47 42.82
N ALA A 81 2.20 -22.28 42.88
CA ALA A 81 2.14 -23.57 42.21
C ALA A 81 2.32 -23.42 40.68
N ALA A 82 1.58 -22.50 40.05
CA ALA A 82 1.69 -22.26 38.61
C ALA A 82 3.07 -21.76 38.17
N LYS A 83 3.78 -21.02 39.03
CA LYS A 83 5.16 -20.60 38.76
C LYS A 83 6.14 -21.78 38.83
N ILE A 84 5.94 -22.68 39.79
CA ILE A 84 6.74 -23.90 39.89
C ILE A 84 6.49 -24.78 38.67
N ASP A 85 5.23 -24.98 38.27
CA ASP A 85 4.90 -25.76 37.07
C ASP A 85 5.52 -25.15 35.81
N LEU A 86 5.55 -23.82 35.71
CA LEU A 86 6.22 -23.11 34.61
C LEU A 86 7.72 -23.32 34.64
N ASP A 87 8.36 -23.19 35.80
CA ASP A 87 9.79 -23.41 35.97
C ASP A 87 10.16 -24.88 35.68
N ASP A 88 9.32 -25.84 36.09
CA ASP A 88 9.47 -27.26 35.79
C ASP A 88 9.31 -27.52 34.28
N VAL A 89 8.34 -26.90 33.60
CA VAL A 89 8.22 -26.99 32.13
C VAL A 89 9.42 -26.35 31.41
N VAL A 90 9.97 -25.27 31.96
CA VAL A 90 11.17 -24.62 31.43
C VAL A 90 12.42 -25.47 31.68
N GLN A 91 12.51 -26.19 32.79
CA GLN A 91 13.63 -27.10 33.10
C GLN A 91 13.51 -28.47 32.42
N GLN A 92 12.30 -28.99 32.24
CA GLN A 92 12.02 -30.20 31.46
C GLN A 92 12.14 -29.97 29.95
N ARG A 93 12.26 -28.71 29.51
CA ARG A 93 12.71 -28.40 28.15
C ARG A 93 14.21 -28.70 28.11
N PRO A 94 14.65 -29.81 27.49
CA PRO A 94 16.07 -30.13 27.48
C PRO A 94 16.81 -28.99 26.80
N ALA A 95 17.83 -28.45 27.47
CA ALA A 95 19.00 -27.97 26.75
C ALA A 95 19.42 -29.13 25.84
N THR A 96 19.39 -28.95 24.52
CA THR A 96 19.85 -29.96 23.58
C THR A 96 21.38 -30.00 23.60
N PRO A 97 22.01 -31.08 24.09
CA PRO A 97 23.22 -31.55 23.46
C PRO A 97 23.10 -33.02 23.02
N GLU A 98 23.94 -33.36 22.04
CA GLU A 98 24.27 -34.70 21.52
C GLU A 98 23.40 -35.34 20.42
N ARG A 99 23.81 -35.02 19.18
CA ARG A 99 24.39 -35.97 18.20
C ARG A 99 23.55 -37.22 17.88
N VAL A 100 22.57 -37.03 17.00
CA VAL A 100 22.11 -38.08 16.08
C VAL A 100 22.99 -38.04 14.83
N PRO A 101 23.52 -39.17 14.32
CA PRO A 101 24.30 -39.17 13.08
C PRO A 101 23.42 -38.74 11.90
N PRO A 102 23.96 -37.91 10.97
CA PRO A 102 23.15 -37.21 9.98
C PRO A 102 22.62 -38.16 8.89
N PRO A 103 21.32 -38.14 8.56
CA PRO A 103 20.91 -38.40 7.19
C PRO A 103 21.43 -37.24 6.31
N PRO A 104 21.82 -37.52 5.05
CA PRO A 104 22.45 -36.52 4.20
C PRO A 104 21.41 -35.50 3.72
N LEU A 105 21.81 -34.22 3.70
CA LEU A 105 21.18 -33.09 2.98
C LEU A 105 19.85 -32.62 3.65
N ASP A 106 19.67 -31.42 4.17
CA ASP A 106 20.18 -30.10 3.80
C ASP A 106 20.40 -29.24 5.05
N HIS A 107 21.49 -28.48 5.08
CA HIS A 107 21.70 -27.42 6.06
C HIS A 107 20.74 -26.25 5.78
N ILE A 108 19.46 -26.39 6.15
CA ILE A 108 18.59 -25.23 6.24
C ILE A 108 19.07 -24.46 7.46
N ASN A 109 19.70 -23.30 7.21
CA ASN A 109 20.10 -22.40 8.27
C ASN A 109 18.89 -22.14 9.16
N PRO A 110 19.00 -22.18 10.51
CA PRO A 110 17.88 -21.89 11.41
C PRO A 110 17.29 -20.49 11.17
N LEU A 111 18.09 -19.60 10.57
CA LEU A 111 17.67 -18.29 10.09
C LEU A 111 16.79 -18.36 8.84
N GLU A 112 17.07 -19.27 7.91
CA GLU A 112 16.24 -19.55 6.74
C GLU A 112 14.91 -20.20 7.14
N GLU A 113 14.91 -21.12 8.11
CA GLU A 113 13.68 -21.66 8.69
C GLU A 113 12.85 -20.55 9.36
N ARG A 114 13.50 -19.65 10.11
CA ARG A 114 12.82 -18.50 10.71
C ARG A 114 12.27 -17.53 9.65
N VAL A 115 13.00 -17.30 8.57
CA VAL A 115 12.52 -16.47 7.45
C VAL A 115 11.36 -17.16 6.72
N ALA A 116 11.42 -18.49 6.54
CA ALA A 116 10.35 -19.26 5.92
C ALA A 116 9.06 -19.23 6.75
N THR A 117 9.16 -19.36 8.08
CA THR A 117 8.01 -19.23 8.98
C THR A 117 7.42 -17.82 8.96
N LEU A 118 8.26 -16.77 8.97
CA LEU A 118 7.78 -15.39 8.83
C LEU A 118 7.08 -15.14 7.49
N LYS A 119 7.63 -15.66 6.38
CA LYS A 119 6.99 -15.61 5.05
C LYS A 119 5.66 -16.34 5.04
N LEU A 120 5.57 -17.49 5.72
CA LEU A 120 4.33 -18.27 5.82
C LEU A 120 3.27 -17.54 6.66
N GLU A 121 3.68 -16.93 7.78
CA GLU A 121 2.79 -16.08 8.59
C GLU A 121 2.28 -14.88 7.79
N GLU A 122 3.14 -14.23 7.01
CA GLU A 122 2.75 -13.12 6.13
C GLU A 122 1.75 -13.58 5.06
N LYS A 123 2.00 -14.72 4.42
CA LYS A 123 1.05 -15.33 3.45
C LYS A 123 -0.29 -15.65 4.12
N ARG A 124 -0.29 -16.22 5.32
CA ARG A 124 -1.51 -16.50 6.08
C ARG A 124 -2.28 -15.23 6.43
N ARG A 125 -1.60 -14.13 6.79
CA ARG A 125 -2.24 -12.83 7.02
C ARG A 125 -2.85 -12.27 5.73
N LYS A 126 -2.15 -12.34 4.60
CA LYS A 126 -2.70 -11.91 3.30
C LYS A 126 -3.93 -12.72 2.92
N LEU A 127 -3.88 -14.04 3.08
CA LEU A 127 -5.02 -14.92 2.80
C LEU A 127 -6.20 -14.67 3.75
N SER A 128 -5.95 -14.39 5.03
CA SER A 128 -7.04 -14.06 5.95
C SER A 128 -7.71 -12.73 5.60
N ILE A 129 -6.95 -11.76 5.11
CA ILE A 129 -7.48 -10.49 4.60
C ILE A 129 -8.32 -10.72 3.35
N VAL A 130 -7.82 -11.48 2.37
CA VAL A 130 -8.58 -11.84 1.16
C VAL A 130 -9.86 -12.57 1.51
N ARG A 131 -9.80 -13.55 2.43
CA ARG A 131 -10.98 -14.26 2.91
C ARG A 131 -11.99 -13.32 3.55
N LYS A 132 -11.55 -12.41 4.43
CA LYS A 132 -12.45 -11.39 5.02
C LYS A 132 -13.12 -10.51 3.97
N TYR A 133 -12.39 -10.10 2.92
CA TYR A 133 -12.99 -9.33 1.84
C TYR A 133 -13.96 -10.18 1.01
N LEU A 134 -13.63 -11.45 0.72
CA LEU A 134 -14.57 -12.35 0.05
C LEU A 134 -15.83 -12.57 0.88
N ASP A 135 -15.70 -12.80 2.19
CA ASP A 135 -16.83 -12.93 3.10
C ASP A 135 -17.68 -11.63 3.08
N GLN A 136 -17.04 -10.45 3.13
CA GLN A 136 -17.74 -9.16 3.00
C GLN A 136 -18.43 -8.96 1.64
N LEU A 137 -17.86 -9.48 0.56
CA LEU A 137 -18.46 -9.42 -0.77
C LEU A 137 -19.67 -10.37 -0.86
N VAL A 138 -19.60 -11.55 -0.26
CA VAL A 138 -20.72 -12.49 -0.18
C VAL A 138 -21.86 -11.92 0.68
N ASP A 139 -21.52 -11.18 1.74
CA ASP A 139 -22.48 -10.47 2.59
C ASP A 139 -23.08 -9.22 1.91
N GLN A 140 -22.51 -8.74 0.78
CA GLN A 140 -23.12 -7.64 0.04
C GLN A 140 -24.41 -8.14 -0.64
N PRO A 141 -25.50 -7.35 -0.59
CA PRO A 141 -26.76 -7.72 -1.24
C PRO A 141 -26.58 -7.97 -2.75
N ALA A 142 -25.61 -7.28 -3.38
CA ALA A 142 -25.25 -7.42 -4.79
C ALA A 142 -24.68 -8.80 -5.20
N ALA A 143 -24.21 -9.61 -4.24
CA ALA A 143 -23.74 -10.97 -4.51
C ALA A 143 -24.84 -12.03 -4.38
N SER A 144 -26.03 -11.66 -3.90
CA SER A 144 -27.18 -12.56 -3.89
C SER A 144 -27.72 -12.74 -5.32
N PRO A 145 -28.04 -13.97 -5.76
CA PRO A 145 -28.55 -14.22 -7.10
C PRO A 145 -29.92 -13.55 -7.35
N ALA A 146 -30.59 -13.10 -6.30
CA ALA A 146 -31.87 -12.38 -6.33
C ALA A 146 -31.71 -10.86 -6.53
N PHE A 147 -30.51 -10.29 -6.37
CA PHE A 147 -30.30 -8.83 -6.47
C PHE A 147 -30.57 -8.25 -7.86
N LEU A 148 -30.42 -9.07 -8.90
CA LEU A 148 -30.72 -8.72 -10.28
C LEU A 148 -32.03 -9.34 -10.78
N ASP A 149 -32.83 -9.92 -9.88
CA ASP A 149 -34.14 -10.48 -10.25
C ASP A 149 -35.11 -9.31 -10.53
N THR A 150 -35.48 -9.17 -11.80
CA THR A 150 -36.39 -8.11 -12.27
C THR A 150 -37.71 -8.15 -11.53
N ASP A 151 -38.17 -9.34 -11.14
CA ASP A 151 -39.46 -9.51 -10.47
C ASP A 151 -39.42 -9.11 -8.98
N GLU A 152 -38.24 -9.03 -8.37
CA GLU A 152 -38.06 -8.51 -7.00
C GLU A 152 -37.76 -7.00 -6.99
N ILE A 153 -37.01 -6.50 -7.98
CA ILE A 153 -36.72 -5.07 -8.13
C ILE A 153 -38.00 -4.27 -8.40
N PHE A 154 -38.93 -4.83 -9.17
CA PHE A 154 -40.21 -4.17 -9.50
C PHE A 154 -41.37 -4.54 -8.56
N ARG A 155 -41.11 -5.34 -7.50
CA ARG A 155 -42.12 -5.69 -6.49
C ARG A 155 -42.38 -4.49 -5.56
N GLY A 156 -43.33 -3.65 -5.96
CA GLY A 156 -43.80 -2.49 -5.17
C GLY A 156 -43.65 -1.14 -5.87
N CYS A 157 -43.05 -1.08 -7.06
CA CYS A 157 -43.09 0.11 -7.90
C CYS A 157 -44.48 0.21 -8.56
N PRO A 158 -45.14 1.39 -8.56
CA PRO A 158 -46.28 1.61 -9.43
C PRO A 158 -45.84 1.41 -10.88
N ARG A 159 -46.66 0.73 -11.70
CA ARG A 159 -46.40 0.56 -13.14
C ARG A 159 -45.99 1.91 -13.70
N LEU A 160 -44.80 1.98 -14.30
CA LEU A 160 -44.33 3.22 -14.93
C LEU A 160 -45.44 3.73 -15.86
N PRO A 161 -45.72 5.04 -15.88
CA PRO A 161 -46.64 5.60 -16.86
C PRO A 161 -46.16 5.16 -18.24
N SER A 162 -47.08 4.59 -19.03
CA SER A 162 -46.79 4.19 -20.40
C SER A 162 -46.08 5.35 -21.09
N VAL A 163 -44.86 5.10 -21.55
CA VAL A 163 -44.09 6.08 -22.32
C VAL A 163 -45.01 6.57 -23.45
N PRO A 164 -45.11 7.90 -23.68
CA PRO A 164 -45.94 8.43 -24.75
C PRO A 164 -45.55 7.73 -26.05
N GLN A 165 -46.55 7.18 -26.74
CA GLN A 165 -46.34 6.43 -27.98
C GLN A 165 -45.58 7.27 -29.00
N ASP A 166 -45.65 8.60 -28.93
CA ASP A 166 -44.89 9.52 -29.79
C ASP A 166 -43.36 9.39 -29.67
N PHE A 167 -42.80 9.04 -28.50
CA PHE A 167 -41.35 8.83 -28.34
C PHE A 167 -40.91 7.42 -28.74
N LEU A 168 -41.80 6.44 -28.50
CA LEU A 168 -41.62 5.11 -29.05
C LEU A 168 -41.77 5.16 -30.57
N ASP A 169 -42.65 5.98 -31.12
CA ASP A 169 -42.85 6.16 -32.54
C ASP A 169 -41.72 6.98 -33.17
N ASP A 170 -40.94 7.80 -32.46
CA ASP A 170 -39.72 8.39 -33.05
C ASP A 170 -38.56 7.35 -33.08
N LEU A 171 -38.45 6.51 -32.04
CA LEU A 171 -37.50 5.38 -32.03
C LEU A 171 -37.92 4.23 -32.96
N VAL A 172 -39.22 3.97 -33.08
CA VAL A 172 -39.85 2.90 -33.88
C VAL A 172 -40.16 3.41 -35.29
N SER A 173 -40.31 4.71 -35.55
CA SER A 173 -40.27 5.25 -36.93
C SER A 173 -38.88 5.17 -37.55
N THR A 174 -37.84 4.94 -36.75
CA THR A 174 -36.54 4.49 -37.27
C THR A 174 -36.40 2.96 -37.35
N GLY A 175 -37.24 2.20 -36.63
CA GLY A 175 -37.23 0.74 -36.58
C GLY A 175 -38.26 0.02 -37.46
N ASP A 176 -39.32 0.70 -37.93
CA ASP A 176 -40.50 0.07 -38.51
C ASP A 176 -40.96 0.76 -39.81
N ARG A 177 -39.97 1.08 -40.65
CA ARG A 177 -40.17 1.18 -42.10
C ARG A 177 -39.45 0.02 -42.77
N ALA A 178 -40.22 -1.01 -43.09
CA ALA A 178 -39.87 -2.01 -44.08
C ALA A 178 -39.25 -1.31 -45.30
N GLY A 179 -37.96 -1.57 -45.54
CA GLY A 179 -37.25 -1.18 -46.75
C GLY A 179 -36.49 0.15 -46.76
N THR A 180 -36.10 0.73 -45.62
CA THR A 180 -35.02 1.75 -45.70
C THR A 180 -33.68 1.04 -45.89
N ASP A 181 -33.35 0.88 -47.16
CA ASP A 181 -32.07 0.43 -47.71
C ASP A 181 -30.91 0.69 -46.74
N LEU A 182 -30.33 -0.39 -46.20
CA LEU A 182 -29.18 -0.38 -45.30
C LEU A 182 -28.03 0.44 -45.90
N GLY A 183 -27.93 0.48 -47.24
CA GLY A 183 -27.02 1.32 -47.99
C GLY A 183 -27.24 2.82 -47.76
N SER A 184 -28.48 3.29 -47.69
CA SER A 184 -28.80 4.71 -47.42
C SER A 184 -28.45 5.14 -45.99
N GLN A 185 -28.59 4.23 -45.00
CA GLN A 185 -28.18 4.46 -43.62
C GLN A 185 -26.65 4.44 -43.49
N ALA A 186 -25.98 3.50 -44.16
CA ALA A 186 -24.53 3.45 -44.25
C ALA A 186 -23.98 4.73 -44.90
N GLN A 187 -24.55 5.21 -46.01
CA GLN A 187 -24.17 6.47 -46.65
C GLN A 187 -24.41 7.69 -45.76
N ARG A 188 -25.48 7.70 -44.95
CA ARG A 188 -25.72 8.76 -43.96
C ARG A 188 -24.67 8.74 -42.85
N LEU A 189 -24.32 7.56 -42.35
CA LEU A 189 -23.25 7.39 -41.37
C LEU A 189 -21.89 7.77 -41.96
N GLU A 190 -21.57 7.34 -43.17
CA GLU A 190 -20.36 7.74 -43.89
C GLU A 190 -20.30 9.26 -44.07
N LYS A 191 -21.40 9.91 -44.44
CA LYS A 191 -21.47 11.38 -44.55
C LYS A 191 -21.26 12.06 -43.19
N ILE A 192 -21.82 11.53 -42.11
CA ILE A 192 -21.63 12.06 -40.75
C ILE A 192 -20.17 11.84 -40.30
N VAL A 193 -19.60 10.66 -40.56
CA VAL A 193 -18.22 10.31 -40.22
C VAL A 193 -17.23 11.15 -41.03
N LEU A 194 -17.50 11.41 -42.32
CA LEU A 194 -16.68 12.29 -43.14
C LEU A 194 -16.78 13.74 -42.65
N ARG A 195 -17.98 14.21 -42.29
CA ARG A 195 -18.16 15.55 -41.72
C ARG A 195 -17.43 15.71 -40.39
N SER A 196 -17.53 14.72 -39.51
CA SER A 196 -16.85 14.75 -38.21
C SER A 196 -15.33 14.64 -38.36
N LYS A 197 -14.83 13.80 -39.27
CA LYS A 197 -13.39 13.74 -39.61
C LYS A 197 -12.88 15.07 -40.17
N LEU A 198 -13.68 15.76 -40.99
CA LEU A 198 -13.30 17.07 -41.53
C LEU A 198 -13.29 18.15 -40.44
N GLN A 199 -14.29 18.15 -39.55
CA GLN A 199 -14.33 19.02 -38.38
C GLN A 199 -13.14 18.77 -37.45
N LEU A 200 -12.80 17.50 -37.17
CA LEU A 200 -11.65 17.13 -36.36
C LEU A 200 -10.35 17.66 -36.98
N ARG A 201 -10.13 17.46 -38.30
CA ARG A 201 -8.94 17.99 -38.98
C ARG A 201 -8.89 19.51 -38.95
N GLN A 202 -10.04 20.19 -39.00
CA GLN A 202 -10.10 21.64 -38.88
C GLN A 202 -9.71 22.10 -37.49
N GLU A 203 -10.20 21.43 -36.44
CA GLU A 203 -9.82 21.71 -35.05
C GLU A 203 -8.35 21.40 -34.78
N GLU A 204 -7.82 20.30 -35.31
CA GLU A 204 -6.40 19.95 -35.21
C GLU A 204 -5.51 21.02 -35.84
N ARG A 205 -5.90 21.57 -37.00
CA ARG A 205 -5.18 22.70 -37.64
C ARG A 205 -5.25 23.94 -36.77
N LEU A 206 -6.42 24.31 -36.26
CA LEU A 206 -6.57 25.46 -35.36
C LEU A 206 -5.75 25.29 -34.07
N LEU A 207 -5.64 24.06 -33.57
CA LEU A 207 -4.83 23.72 -32.40
C LEU A 207 -3.33 23.82 -32.72
N GLN A 208 -2.89 23.35 -33.89
CA GLN A 208 -1.51 23.52 -34.35
C GLN A 208 -1.16 25.00 -34.53
N GLU A 209 -2.02 25.79 -35.17
CA GLU A 209 -1.83 27.24 -35.29
C GLU A 209 -1.78 27.92 -33.91
N ALA A 210 -2.63 27.53 -32.97
CA ALA A 210 -2.61 28.05 -31.61
C ALA A 210 -1.31 27.66 -30.86
N LYS A 211 -0.81 26.44 -31.08
CA LYS A 211 0.48 25.97 -30.53
C LYS A 211 1.65 26.75 -31.12
N GLU A 212 1.66 27.01 -32.41
CA GLU A 212 2.67 27.82 -33.08
C GLU A 212 2.66 29.27 -32.56
N ARG A 213 1.48 29.90 -32.47
CA ARG A 213 1.33 31.23 -31.84
C ARG A 213 1.76 31.26 -30.36
N SER A 214 1.71 30.12 -29.67
CA SER A 214 2.18 30.01 -28.27
C SER A 214 3.68 29.79 -28.14
N ARG A 215 4.35 29.24 -29.18
CA ARG A 215 5.81 29.02 -29.20
C ARG A 215 6.58 30.32 -29.40
N ASP A 216 6.01 31.30 -30.08
CA ASP A 216 6.61 32.62 -30.30
C ASP A 216 6.45 33.57 -29.10
N ARG A 217 5.91 33.09 -27.97
CA ARG A 217 5.78 33.92 -26.77
C ARG A 217 7.11 34.02 -26.03
N PRO A 218 7.56 35.25 -25.68
CA PRO A 218 8.79 35.42 -24.91
C PRO A 218 8.63 34.79 -23.51
N ASP A 219 9.69 34.10 -23.07
CA ASP A 219 9.79 33.40 -21.77
C ASP A 219 9.63 34.35 -20.55
N VAL A 220 9.72 35.67 -20.79
CA VAL A 220 9.49 36.73 -19.82
C VAL A 220 8.16 37.44 -20.10
N ILE A 221 7.07 36.89 -19.55
CA ILE A 221 5.74 37.51 -19.60
C ILE A 221 5.65 38.59 -18.52
N SER A 222 5.45 39.84 -18.94
CA SER A 222 5.19 40.98 -18.04
C SER A 222 4.03 40.70 -17.09
N ASN A 223 4.15 41.12 -15.82
CA ASN A 223 3.09 40.93 -14.81
C ASN A 223 1.75 41.59 -15.23
N GLY A 224 1.79 42.65 -16.06
CA GLY A 224 0.59 43.26 -16.64
C GLY A 224 -0.15 42.32 -17.60
N ALA A 225 0.57 41.64 -18.49
CA ALA A 225 0.00 40.66 -19.41
C ALA A 225 -0.54 39.42 -18.68
N LYS A 226 0.06 39.02 -17.54
CA LYS A 226 -0.48 37.96 -16.68
C LYS A 226 -1.80 38.38 -16.04
N MET A 227 -1.90 39.60 -15.54
CA MET A 227 -3.15 40.14 -14.97
C MET A 227 -4.25 40.26 -16.02
N GLU A 228 -3.91 40.70 -17.24
CA GLU A 228 -4.86 40.78 -18.35
C GLU A 228 -5.33 39.39 -18.78
N ALA A 229 -4.44 38.40 -18.88
CA ALA A 229 -4.81 37.01 -19.17
C ALA A 229 -5.69 36.40 -18.06
N LEU A 230 -5.39 36.69 -16.79
CA LEU A 230 -6.24 36.27 -15.66
C LEU A 230 -7.61 36.96 -15.69
N ASN A 231 -7.68 38.21 -16.12
CA ASN A 231 -8.94 38.92 -16.25
C ASN A 231 -9.75 38.40 -17.46
N ALA A 232 -9.08 38.09 -18.58
CA ALA A 232 -9.71 37.49 -19.75
C ALA A 232 -10.24 36.09 -19.46
N THR A 233 -9.48 35.26 -18.73
CA THR A 233 -9.94 33.93 -18.28
C THR A 233 -11.07 34.02 -17.27
N ARG A 234 -11.02 34.97 -16.32
CA ARG A 234 -12.14 35.27 -15.42
C ARG A 234 -13.40 35.65 -16.21
N ASN A 235 -13.31 36.60 -17.14
CA ASN A 235 -14.45 37.05 -17.94
C ASN A 235 -14.99 35.94 -18.86
N GLY A 236 -14.10 35.09 -19.40
CA GLY A 236 -14.47 33.89 -20.17
C GLY A 236 -15.22 32.85 -19.33
N LEU A 237 -14.78 32.63 -18.09
CA LEU A 237 -15.49 31.74 -17.15
C LEU A 237 -16.83 32.33 -16.73
N ILE A 238 -16.91 33.63 -16.46
CA ILE A 238 -18.17 34.32 -16.14
C ILE A 238 -19.15 34.17 -17.30
N THR A 239 -18.74 34.49 -18.52
CA THR A 239 -19.62 34.35 -19.70
C THR A 239 -19.99 32.90 -20.01
N TRP A 240 -19.09 31.94 -19.76
CA TRP A 240 -19.44 30.52 -19.87
C TRP A 240 -20.45 30.09 -18.81
N ILE A 241 -20.24 30.47 -17.54
CA ILE A 241 -21.18 30.20 -16.45
C ILE A 241 -22.53 30.88 -16.72
N GLU A 242 -22.54 32.14 -17.15
CA GLU A 242 -23.75 32.86 -17.53
C GLU A 242 -24.47 32.18 -18.69
N ARG A 243 -23.73 31.68 -19.69
CA ARG A 243 -24.31 30.92 -20.80
C ARG A 243 -24.90 29.59 -20.32
N GLU A 244 -24.18 28.81 -19.54
CA GLU A 244 -24.66 27.54 -18.97
C GLU A 244 -25.83 27.73 -18.02
N LEU A 245 -25.83 28.80 -17.22
CA LEU A 245 -26.97 29.17 -16.37
C LEU A 245 -28.15 29.64 -17.22
N SER A 246 -27.93 30.36 -18.32
CA SER A 246 -28.99 30.78 -19.24
C SER A 246 -29.60 29.59 -20.00
N THR A 247 -28.80 28.59 -20.40
CA THR A 247 -29.29 27.38 -21.07
C THR A 247 -29.99 26.45 -20.09
N ALA A 248 -29.50 26.32 -18.85
CA ALA A 248 -30.20 25.59 -17.78
C ALA A 248 -31.53 26.26 -17.41
N SER A 249 -31.55 27.59 -17.28
CA SER A 249 -32.75 28.39 -17.01
C SER A 249 -33.74 28.40 -18.18
N ALA A 250 -33.26 28.31 -19.43
CA ALA A 250 -34.11 28.17 -20.61
C ALA A 250 -34.77 26.79 -20.72
N SER A 251 -34.15 25.74 -20.14
CA SER A 251 -34.76 24.40 -20.07
C SER A 251 -35.84 24.27 -18.97
N GLU A 252 -35.78 25.10 -17.92
CA GLU A 252 -36.78 25.13 -16.84
C GLU A 252 -37.95 26.09 -17.08
N SER A 253 -37.86 27.03 -18.04
CA SER A 253 -38.88 28.08 -18.23
C SER A 253 -40.02 27.72 -19.20
N ALA A 254 -40.15 26.45 -19.59
CA ALA A 254 -41.35 25.97 -20.28
C ALA A 254 -42.44 25.47 -19.31
N HIS A 255 -42.12 25.10 -18.07
CA HIS A 255 -43.11 24.58 -17.11
C HIS A 255 -42.83 25.04 -15.67
N GLY A 256 -43.77 25.79 -15.12
CA GLY A 256 -44.01 25.86 -13.67
C GLY A 256 -43.45 27.08 -12.96
N GLU A 257 -44.33 28.05 -12.73
CA GLU A 257 -44.21 28.97 -11.60
C GLU A 257 -44.19 28.20 -10.26
N ASP A 258 -43.61 28.87 -9.26
CA ASP A 258 -43.58 28.57 -7.82
C ASP A 258 -42.62 27.51 -7.27
N GLY A 259 -41.61 27.99 -6.53
CA GLY A 259 -40.77 27.13 -5.67
C GLY A 259 -39.39 27.66 -5.26
N ARG A 260 -39.11 28.98 -5.28
CA ARG A 260 -37.78 29.52 -4.92
C ARG A 260 -37.80 30.49 -3.74
N THR A 261 -37.94 29.98 -2.52
CA THR A 261 -37.60 30.72 -1.28
C THR A 261 -36.98 29.88 -0.15
N GLY A 262 -36.69 28.59 -0.34
CA GLY A 262 -36.21 27.72 0.77
C GLY A 262 -34.70 27.45 0.87
N ARG A 263 -33.89 27.79 -0.15
CA ARG A 263 -32.51 27.26 -0.26
C ARG A 263 -31.41 28.18 0.30
N GLY A 264 -31.66 29.49 0.43
CA GLY A 264 -30.67 30.46 0.91
C GLY A 264 -30.45 30.47 2.43
N GLU A 265 -31.47 30.15 3.22
CA GLU A 265 -31.38 30.19 4.69
C GLU A 265 -30.58 29.03 5.27
N ALA A 266 -30.65 27.84 4.65
CA ALA A 266 -29.87 26.67 5.05
C ALA A 266 -28.37 26.86 4.80
N ASP A 267 -28.00 27.50 3.69
CA ASP A 267 -26.60 27.82 3.37
C ASP A 267 -26.05 28.91 4.31
N GLN A 268 -26.86 29.92 4.67
CA GLN A 268 -26.46 30.93 5.65
C GLN A 268 -26.30 30.35 7.06
N ALA A 269 -27.18 29.42 7.46
CA ALA A 269 -27.10 28.73 8.74
C ALA A 269 -25.85 27.85 8.84
N THR A 270 -25.52 27.10 7.79
CA THR A 270 -24.31 26.26 7.76
C THR A 270 -23.02 27.08 7.73
N ILE A 271 -22.99 28.22 7.03
CA ILE A 271 -21.87 29.17 7.07
C ILE A 271 -21.70 29.76 8.47
N SER A 272 -22.80 30.15 9.13
CA SER A 272 -22.76 30.70 10.49
C SER A 272 -22.24 29.69 11.52
N HIS A 273 -22.62 28.41 11.37
CA HIS A 273 -22.10 27.30 12.18
C HIS A 273 -20.60 27.09 11.93
N GLY A 274 -20.17 27.09 10.67
CA GLY A 274 -18.75 26.99 10.32
C GLY A 274 -17.90 28.12 10.91
N LEU A 275 -18.42 29.35 10.93
CA LEU A 275 -17.76 30.49 11.56
C LEU A 275 -17.71 30.38 13.08
N ALA A 276 -18.76 29.85 13.72
CA ALA A 276 -18.77 29.59 15.16
C ALA A 276 -17.72 28.53 15.55
N ASP A 277 -17.61 27.46 14.79
CA ASP A 277 -16.61 26.40 14.99
C ASP A 277 -15.17 26.92 14.83
N ILE A 278 -14.94 27.78 13.84
CA ILE A 278 -13.62 28.40 13.62
C ILE A 278 -13.27 29.31 14.78
N LYS A 279 -14.20 30.14 15.27
CA LYS A 279 -13.99 30.99 16.45
C LYS A 279 -13.67 30.16 17.69
N GLN A 280 -14.41 29.09 17.94
CA GLN A 280 -14.17 28.20 19.08
C GLN A 280 -12.79 27.51 18.99
N LYS A 281 -12.37 27.09 17.80
CA LYS A 281 -11.03 26.53 17.57
C LYS A 281 -9.93 27.57 17.80
N TYR A 282 -10.16 28.81 17.39
CA TYR A 282 -9.21 29.91 17.57
C TYR A 282 -9.07 30.32 19.04
N GLU A 283 -10.16 30.35 19.80
CA GLU A 283 -10.14 30.59 21.25
C GLU A 283 -9.38 29.49 21.99
N LYS A 284 -9.58 28.21 21.62
CA LYS A 284 -8.81 27.09 22.16
C LYS A 284 -7.32 27.23 21.87
N TYR A 285 -6.97 27.63 20.64
CA TYR A 285 -5.58 27.90 20.26
C TYR A 285 -4.96 29.05 21.07
N LEU A 286 -5.68 30.16 21.27
CA LEU A 286 -5.22 31.28 22.08
C LEU A 286 -5.03 30.89 23.55
N ALA A 287 -5.96 30.12 24.14
CA ALA A 287 -5.84 29.63 25.51
C ALA A 287 -4.64 28.70 25.69
N GLN A 288 -4.39 27.79 24.73
CA GLN A 288 -3.21 26.93 24.74
C GLN A 288 -1.91 27.73 24.60
N ARG A 289 -1.90 28.75 23.73
CA ARG A 289 -0.74 29.63 23.54
C ARG A 289 -0.46 30.48 24.79
N ALA A 290 -1.49 31.01 25.45
CA ALA A 290 -1.35 31.72 26.71
C ALA A 290 -0.75 30.79 27.79
N ARG A 291 -1.25 29.56 27.91
CA ARG A 291 -0.71 28.55 28.84
C ARG A 291 0.74 28.18 28.52
N LEU A 292 1.12 28.07 27.24
CA LEU A 292 2.51 27.83 26.85
C LEU A 292 3.42 29.01 27.20
N LEU A 293 2.93 30.24 27.04
CA LEU A 293 3.68 31.44 27.43
C LEU A 293 3.84 31.56 28.95
N GLU A 294 2.80 31.24 29.73
CA GLU A 294 2.89 31.15 31.19
C GLU A 294 3.90 30.09 31.63
N LEU A 295 3.89 28.91 31.02
CA LEU A 295 4.86 27.85 31.31
C LEU A 295 6.30 28.25 30.93
N ALA A 296 6.47 28.97 29.82
CA ALA A 296 7.78 29.50 29.41
C ALA A 296 8.26 30.63 30.35
N GLN A 297 7.35 31.45 30.86
CA GLN A 297 7.66 32.53 31.82
C GLN A 297 7.99 31.99 33.22
N HIS A 298 7.42 30.86 33.61
CA HIS A 298 7.70 30.17 34.87
C HIS A 298 8.86 29.17 34.81
N GLN A 299 9.57 29.06 33.68
CA GLN A 299 10.73 28.19 33.61
C GLN A 299 11.91 28.88 34.35
N PRO A 300 12.36 28.35 35.51
CA PRO A 300 13.53 28.92 36.18
C PRO A 300 14.72 28.77 35.24
N GLN A 301 15.31 29.90 34.85
CA GLN A 301 16.56 29.95 34.09
C GLN A 301 17.63 29.20 34.89
N ILE A 302 17.93 27.97 34.47
CA ILE A 302 19.05 27.20 34.99
C ILE A 302 20.30 27.87 34.42
N SER A 303 20.83 28.83 35.19
CA SER A 303 22.13 29.46 34.96
C SER A 303 23.21 28.39 35.14
N THR A 304 23.67 27.83 34.03
CA THR A 304 24.86 26.96 34.02
C THR A 304 26.11 27.82 34.05
N LYS A 305 26.59 28.15 35.26
CA LYS A 305 27.99 28.52 35.49
C LYS A 305 28.66 27.38 36.28
N PRO A 306 29.72 26.73 35.77
CA PRO A 306 30.47 25.76 36.55
C PRO A 306 31.50 26.51 37.39
N GLU A 307 31.26 26.63 38.69
CA GLU A 307 32.27 27.11 39.64
C GLU A 307 33.00 25.91 40.25
N LEU A 308 34.23 25.68 39.78
CA LEU A 308 35.19 24.74 40.37
C LEU A 308 35.81 25.37 41.61
N LYS A 309 35.37 24.99 42.81
CA LYS A 309 36.18 25.11 44.04
C LYS A 309 36.01 23.89 44.95
N PRO A 310 37.10 23.35 45.52
CA PRO A 310 37.05 22.21 46.43
C PRO A 310 36.62 22.68 47.83
N LYS A 311 35.68 21.98 48.45
CA LYS A 311 35.27 22.21 49.85
C LYS A 311 36.13 21.38 50.80
N GLU A 312 36.89 22.08 51.63
CA GLU A 312 37.46 21.54 52.86
C GLU A 312 36.37 21.14 53.85
N ALA A 313 36.68 20.09 54.61
CA ALA A 313 35.82 19.50 55.62
C ALA A 313 35.57 20.47 56.78
N ARG A 314 34.30 20.63 57.17
CA ARG A 314 33.92 21.21 58.45
C ARG A 314 32.94 20.29 59.14
N SER A 315 33.41 19.68 60.22
CA SER A 315 32.64 18.86 61.14
C SER A 315 31.59 19.72 61.85
N THR A 316 30.32 19.36 61.74
CA THR A 316 29.32 19.67 62.76
C THR A 316 28.50 18.42 63.05
N THR A 317 28.49 18.07 64.33
CA THR A 317 27.77 16.99 64.96
C THR A 317 26.26 17.15 64.74
N LYS A 318 25.63 16.09 64.22
CA LYS A 318 24.17 15.91 64.20
C LYS A 318 23.80 14.63 64.98
N PRO A 319 22.68 14.62 65.71
CA PRO A 319 22.22 13.44 66.46
C PRO A 319 21.84 12.29 65.51
N PRO A 320 21.78 11.04 65.99
CA PRO A 320 21.66 9.86 65.14
C PRO A 320 20.27 9.76 64.51
N THR A 321 20.11 10.32 63.31
CA THR A 321 18.98 9.99 62.45
C THR A 321 19.19 8.57 61.93
N GLN A 322 18.29 7.67 62.28
CA GLN A 322 18.25 6.32 61.74
C GLN A 322 18.33 6.35 60.20
N PRO A 323 19.11 5.47 59.57
CA PRO A 323 19.45 5.58 58.16
C PRO A 323 18.27 5.19 57.25
N VAL A 324 17.41 6.16 56.93
CA VAL A 324 16.41 6.06 55.85
C VAL A 324 17.09 5.82 54.47
N ASN A 325 18.40 6.03 54.41
CA ASN A 325 19.24 5.80 53.23
C ASN A 325 19.19 4.34 52.73
N HIS A 326 19.06 3.33 53.59
CA HIS A 326 19.00 1.92 53.16
C HIS A 326 17.73 1.54 52.39
N LEU A 327 16.64 2.30 52.57
CA LEU A 327 15.39 2.05 51.84
C LEU A 327 15.46 2.58 50.40
N LEU A 328 16.26 3.61 50.12
CA LEU A 328 16.35 4.26 48.82
C LEU A 328 17.51 3.75 47.96
N ILE A 329 18.58 3.23 48.58
CA ILE A 329 19.74 2.65 47.89
C ILE A 329 19.36 1.62 46.80
N PRO A 330 18.49 0.61 47.04
CA PRO A 330 18.16 -0.36 45.99
C PRO A 330 17.41 0.25 44.79
N TYR A 331 16.61 1.30 45.01
CA TYR A 331 15.93 2.01 43.93
C TYR A 331 16.91 2.86 43.10
N ILE A 332 17.88 3.48 43.77
CA ILE A 332 18.95 4.25 43.11
C ILE A 332 19.86 3.32 42.30
N GLU A 333 20.21 2.14 42.84
CA GLU A 333 20.98 1.12 42.13
C GLU A 333 20.24 0.60 40.90
N ARG A 334 18.93 0.35 41.01
CA ARG A 334 18.09 -0.05 39.88
C ARG A 334 17.99 1.05 38.82
N LEU A 335 17.84 2.30 39.23
CA LEU A 335 17.80 3.44 38.30
C LEU A 335 19.15 3.63 37.60
N LEU A 336 20.27 3.45 38.31
CA LEU A 336 21.61 3.46 37.73
C LEU A 336 21.79 2.29 36.74
N ALA A 337 21.36 1.08 37.07
CA ALA A 337 21.41 -0.06 36.16
C ALA A 337 20.57 0.19 34.90
N LEU A 338 19.36 0.75 35.04
CA LEU A 338 18.50 1.12 33.92
C LEU A 338 19.13 2.22 33.07
N SER A 339 19.76 3.22 33.68
CA SER A 339 20.48 4.27 32.96
C SER A 339 21.67 3.72 32.16
N ARG A 340 22.39 2.72 32.69
CA ARG A 340 23.49 2.03 31.98
C ARG A 340 22.95 1.19 30.83
N ALA A 341 21.86 0.46 31.03
CA ALA A 341 21.20 -0.31 29.98
C ALA A 341 20.70 0.61 28.84
N GLN A 342 20.10 1.75 29.19
CA GLN A 342 19.67 2.75 28.21
C GLN A 342 20.85 3.31 27.42
N ARG A 343 21.97 3.65 28.09
CA ARG A 343 23.19 4.12 27.40
C ARG A 343 23.75 3.06 26.46
N SER A 344 23.80 1.79 26.87
CA SER A 344 24.23 0.68 26.01
C SER A 344 23.30 0.51 24.82
N SER A 345 21.97 0.58 25.02
CA SER A 345 20.99 0.52 23.93
C SER A 345 21.15 1.66 22.94
N ILE A 346 21.39 2.89 23.41
CA ILE A 346 21.65 4.05 22.55
C ILE A 346 22.94 3.86 21.76
N ALA A 347 24.01 3.34 22.38
CA ALA A 347 25.27 3.04 21.70
C ALA A 347 25.12 1.93 20.65
N HIS A 348 24.34 0.88 20.93
CA HIS A 348 24.03 -0.15 19.94
C HIS A 348 23.21 0.42 18.77
N LYS A 349 22.21 1.26 19.06
CA LYS A 349 21.42 1.93 18.02
C LYS A 349 22.29 2.83 17.13
N SER A 350 23.20 3.61 17.71
CA SER A 350 24.10 4.46 16.92
C SER A 350 25.07 3.62 16.08
N HIS A 351 25.62 2.54 16.63
CA HIS A 351 26.47 1.61 15.88
C HIS A 351 25.72 0.96 14.71
N LEU A 352 24.51 0.45 14.92
CA LEU A 352 23.68 -0.13 13.85
C LEU A 352 23.32 0.90 12.79
N ASN A 353 22.96 2.12 13.17
CA ASN A 353 22.68 3.19 12.23
C ASN A 353 23.92 3.59 11.41
N ALA A 354 25.10 3.61 12.02
CA ALA A 354 26.37 3.87 11.33
C ALA A 354 26.69 2.74 10.33
N MET A 355 26.53 1.48 10.74
CA MET A 355 26.72 0.32 9.85
C MET A 355 25.72 0.31 8.70
N LEU A 356 24.44 0.58 8.96
CA LEU A 356 23.41 0.65 7.92
C LEU A 356 23.66 1.80 6.95
N SER A 357 24.05 2.98 7.45
CA SER A 357 24.44 4.11 6.61
C SER A 357 25.65 3.78 5.73
N LYS A 358 26.66 3.08 6.29
CA LYS A 358 27.83 2.62 5.53
C LYS A 358 27.41 1.63 4.44
N GLN A 359 26.65 0.59 4.77
CA GLN A 359 26.14 -0.39 3.81
C GLN A 359 25.30 0.26 2.71
N THR A 360 24.47 1.25 3.05
CA THR A 360 23.66 1.97 2.07
C THR A 360 24.53 2.81 1.14
N LYS A 361 25.59 3.44 1.66
CA LYS A 361 26.59 4.18 0.87
C LYS A 361 27.36 3.23 -0.06
N ASP A 362 27.85 2.10 0.44
CA ASP A 362 28.58 1.09 -0.33
C ASP A 362 27.69 0.47 -1.43
N ALA A 363 26.43 0.16 -1.12
CA ALA A 363 25.43 -0.30 -2.10
C ALA A 363 25.15 0.75 -3.18
N CYS A 364 25.07 2.03 -2.80
CA CYS A 364 24.88 3.11 -3.76
C CYS A 364 26.09 3.33 -4.66
N GLN A 365 27.31 3.20 -4.13
CA GLN A 365 28.55 3.31 -4.90
C GLN A 365 28.67 2.16 -5.90
N SER A 366 28.48 0.91 -5.46
CA SER A 366 28.45 -0.25 -6.36
C SER A 366 27.40 -0.10 -7.45
N LEU A 367 26.16 0.27 -7.12
CA LEU A 367 25.13 0.58 -8.13
C LEU A 367 25.53 1.72 -9.09
N GLY A 368 26.36 2.67 -8.64
CA GLY A 368 26.94 3.70 -9.50
C GLY A 368 27.94 3.12 -10.50
N HIS A 369 28.89 2.31 -10.03
CA HIS A 369 29.86 1.63 -10.88
C HIS A 369 29.20 0.69 -11.89
N LEU A 370 28.25 -0.14 -11.44
CA LEU A 370 27.47 -1.00 -12.34
C LEU A 370 26.71 -0.16 -13.39
N ALA A 371 26.25 1.05 -13.05
CA ALA A 371 25.54 1.91 -13.99
C ALA A 371 26.47 2.49 -15.06
N GLU A 372 27.72 2.78 -14.71
CA GLU A 372 28.78 3.22 -15.64
C GLU A 372 29.20 2.08 -16.59
N GLU A 373 29.20 0.84 -16.10
CA GLU A 373 29.53 -0.35 -16.89
C GLU A 373 28.36 -0.86 -17.76
N SER A 374 27.12 -0.49 -17.42
CA SER A 374 25.95 -1.02 -18.13
C SER A 374 25.83 -0.45 -19.54
N GLN A 375 25.60 -1.33 -20.51
CA GLN A 375 25.18 -0.95 -21.87
C GLN A 375 23.65 -0.75 -21.98
N LEU A 376 22.90 -1.21 -20.98
CA LEU A 376 21.43 -1.17 -20.97
C LEU A 376 20.89 0.24 -20.69
N LEU A 377 21.47 0.94 -19.71
CA LEU A 377 21.03 2.28 -19.33
C LEU A 377 21.22 3.34 -20.44
N PRO A 378 22.33 3.34 -21.20
CA PRO A 378 22.48 4.24 -22.35
C PRO A 378 21.53 3.89 -23.51
N ALA A 379 21.24 2.61 -23.73
CA ALA A 379 20.33 2.15 -24.78
C ALA A 379 18.87 2.57 -24.51
N TYR A 380 18.46 2.59 -23.24
CA TYR A 380 17.10 2.95 -22.83
C TYR A 380 17.11 4.06 -21.76
N PRO A 381 17.42 5.31 -22.14
CA PRO A 381 17.49 6.42 -21.20
C PRO A 381 16.09 6.82 -20.71
N MET A 382 15.94 6.98 -19.39
CA MET A 382 14.71 7.51 -18.81
C MET A 382 14.61 9.01 -19.13
N LYS A 383 13.42 9.52 -19.49
CA LYS A 383 13.25 10.96 -19.85
C LYS A 383 13.66 11.92 -18.70
N ASP A 384 13.64 11.46 -17.46
CA ASP A 384 14.09 12.21 -16.29
C ASP A 384 15.62 12.16 -16.05
N SER A 385 16.36 11.26 -16.72
CA SER A 385 17.81 11.09 -16.50
C SER A 385 18.68 12.04 -17.35
N GLN A 386 18.12 12.76 -18.32
CA GLN A 386 18.87 13.74 -19.12
C GLN A 386 19.38 14.95 -18.30
N ARG A 387 18.86 15.16 -17.09
CA ARG A 387 19.40 16.21 -16.19
C ARG A 387 20.81 15.90 -15.66
N ARG A 388 21.32 14.66 -15.83
CA ARG A 388 22.64 14.26 -15.33
C ARG A 388 23.84 14.84 -16.09
N ARG A 389 23.64 15.59 -17.20
CA ARG A 389 24.72 16.41 -17.77
C ARG A 389 24.89 17.79 -17.10
N SER A 390 24.03 18.15 -16.14
CA SER A 390 24.22 19.35 -15.29
C SER A 390 24.70 18.95 -13.88
N GLY A 391 25.84 18.26 -13.83
CA GLY A 391 26.38 17.63 -12.62
C GLY A 391 27.01 18.55 -11.57
N LEU A 392 26.63 19.83 -11.47
CA LEU A 392 27.27 20.75 -10.53
C LEU A 392 26.31 21.50 -9.58
N ILE A 393 25.01 21.60 -9.91
CA ILE A 393 24.07 22.45 -9.14
C ILE A 393 23.18 21.64 -8.19
N ASP A 394 22.79 20.40 -8.53
CA ASP A 394 21.92 19.57 -7.66
C ASP A 394 22.66 18.96 -6.44
N ASP A 395 24.00 18.85 -6.50
CA ASP A 395 24.83 18.34 -5.39
C ASP A 395 25.03 19.36 -4.25
N ILE A 396 24.74 20.65 -4.51
CA ILE A 396 24.84 21.72 -3.53
C ILE A 396 23.52 21.91 -2.78
N MET A 397 22.37 21.66 -3.41
CA MET A 397 21.04 21.85 -2.80
C MET A 397 20.51 20.63 -2.03
N THR A 398 21.01 19.42 -2.27
CA THR A 398 20.47 18.18 -1.67
C THR A 398 21.16 17.71 -0.39
N LYS A 399 22.12 18.48 0.15
CA LYS A 399 22.86 18.19 1.41
C LYS A 399 21.99 18.07 2.68
N LYS A 400 20.66 18.15 2.60
CA LYS A 400 19.77 18.03 3.76
C LYS A 400 19.26 16.62 4.07
N THR A 401 19.55 15.61 3.25
CA THR A 401 19.32 14.20 3.62
C THR A 401 20.50 13.35 3.17
N ASP A 402 21.48 13.16 4.05
CA ASP A 402 22.71 12.39 3.84
C ASP A 402 22.49 10.86 3.74
N VAL A 403 21.28 10.43 3.38
CA VAL A 403 20.96 9.03 3.12
C VAL A 403 20.87 8.86 1.60
N PRO A 404 21.82 8.15 0.98
CA PRO A 404 21.75 7.89 -0.44
C PRO A 404 20.60 6.90 -0.69
N ASP A 405 19.54 7.38 -1.34
CA ASP A 405 18.37 6.55 -1.66
C ASP A 405 18.73 5.54 -2.75
N ILE A 406 18.92 4.29 -2.33
CA ILE A 406 19.10 3.12 -3.23
C ILE A 406 17.95 3.06 -4.25
N THR A 407 16.73 3.36 -3.83
CA THR A 407 15.54 3.36 -4.68
C THR A 407 15.66 4.33 -5.86
N LYS A 408 16.24 5.52 -5.66
CA LYS A 408 16.48 6.50 -6.74
C LYS A 408 17.50 5.99 -7.75
N ARG A 409 18.48 5.20 -7.31
CA ARG A 409 19.52 4.60 -8.18
C ARG A 409 19.03 3.38 -8.96
N ILE A 410 18.08 2.62 -8.42
CA ILE A 410 17.53 1.42 -9.07
C ILE A 410 16.47 1.75 -10.12
N LYS A 411 15.70 2.85 -9.96
CA LYS A 411 14.62 3.23 -10.91
C LYS A 411 15.03 3.23 -12.40
N PRO A 412 16.17 3.81 -12.81
CA PRO A 412 16.62 3.75 -14.20
C PRO A 412 16.86 2.33 -14.70
N TRP A 413 17.34 1.42 -13.84
CA TRP A 413 17.55 0.02 -14.19
C TRP A 413 16.25 -0.72 -14.44
N MET A 414 15.24 -0.50 -13.59
CA MET A 414 13.92 -1.11 -13.79
C MET A 414 13.32 -0.62 -15.10
N PHE A 415 13.36 0.70 -15.35
CA PHE A 415 12.86 1.27 -16.59
C PHE A 415 13.59 0.74 -17.83
N ALA A 416 14.93 0.69 -17.79
CA ALA A 416 15.72 0.20 -18.91
C ALA A 416 15.49 -1.31 -19.16
N SER A 417 15.32 -2.10 -18.11
CA SER A 417 14.96 -3.51 -18.21
C SER A 417 13.57 -3.72 -18.83
N ASP A 418 12.57 -2.96 -18.38
CA ASP A 418 11.21 -3.04 -18.93
C ASP A 418 11.18 -2.58 -20.40
N SER A 419 11.92 -1.51 -20.72
CA SER A 419 12.02 -1.00 -22.09
C SER A 419 12.73 -1.99 -23.01
N ALA A 420 13.82 -2.60 -22.56
CA ALA A 420 14.52 -3.64 -23.32
C ALA A 420 13.66 -4.89 -23.52
N LYS A 421 12.86 -5.26 -22.52
CA LYS A 421 11.90 -6.35 -22.64
C LYS A 421 10.85 -6.05 -23.71
N ILE A 422 10.28 -4.84 -23.72
CA ILE A 422 9.30 -4.43 -24.71
C ILE A 422 9.93 -4.41 -26.11
N ALA A 423 11.10 -3.80 -26.27
CA ALA A 423 11.80 -3.76 -27.56
C ALA A 423 12.14 -5.16 -28.10
N ASN A 424 12.52 -6.11 -27.22
CA ASN A 424 12.73 -7.49 -27.64
C ASN A 424 11.43 -8.18 -28.07
N LEU A 425 10.32 -7.91 -27.38
CA LEU A 425 9.01 -8.46 -27.76
C LEU A 425 8.54 -7.87 -29.09
N GLU A 426 8.76 -6.58 -29.32
CA GLU A 426 8.48 -5.90 -30.59
C GLU A 426 9.33 -6.49 -31.72
N ALA A 427 10.64 -6.64 -31.53
CA ALA A 427 11.51 -7.25 -32.53
C ALA A 427 11.10 -8.70 -32.86
N VAL A 428 10.72 -9.49 -31.85
CA VAL A 428 10.20 -10.85 -32.08
C VAL A 428 8.89 -10.80 -32.86
N ALA A 429 7.97 -9.91 -32.50
CA ALA A 429 6.71 -9.73 -33.23
C ALA A 429 6.96 -9.34 -34.70
N GLU A 430 7.84 -8.38 -34.96
CA GLU A 430 8.23 -7.98 -36.32
C GLU A 430 8.83 -9.15 -37.12
N THR A 431 9.68 -9.98 -36.51
CA THR A 431 10.23 -11.16 -37.20
C THR A 431 9.18 -12.23 -37.49
N ILE A 432 8.18 -12.39 -36.62
CA ILE A 432 7.07 -13.32 -36.82
C ILE A 432 6.17 -12.81 -37.94
N GLU A 433 5.84 -11.52 -37.94
CA GLU A 433 5.06 -10.87 -39.00
C GLU A 433 5.77 -10.94 -40.35
N ALA A 434 7.07 -10.65 -40.39
CA ALA A 434 7.87 -10.80 -41.61
C ALA A 434 7.93 -12.26 -42.10
N GLY A 435 8.06 -13.22 -41.16
CA GLY A 435 7.99 -14.65 -41.46
C GLY A 435 6.64 -15.08 -42.02
N GLN A 436 5.54 -14.57 -41.46
CA GLN A 436 4.19 -14.82 -41.95
C GLN A 436 3.96 -14.23 -43.34
N LEU A 437 4.37 -12.98 -43.57
CA LEU A 437 4.30 -12.35 -44.90
C LEU A 437 5.14 -13.12 -45.93
N GLY A 438 6.32 -13.61 -45.54
CA GLY A 438 7.15 -14.47 -46.38
C GLY A 438 6.47 -15.81 -46.71
N LEU A 439 5.81 -16.43 -45.72
CA LEU A 439 5.04 -17.67 -45.92
C LEU A 439 3.86 -17.43 -46.86
N GLU A 440 3.05 -16.40 -46.63
CA GLU A 440 1.94 -16.02 -47.50
C GLU A 440 2.42 -15.73 -48.93
N GLY A 441 3.57 -15.06 -49.08
CA GLY A 441 4.22 -14.84 -50.37
C GLY A 441 4.61 -16.15 -51.05
N SER A 442 5.18 -17.10 -50.30
CA SER A 442 5.56 -18.42 -50.84
C SER A 442 4.34 -19.27 -51.22
N ILE A 443 3.26 -19.23 -50.44
CA ILE A 443 1.99 -19.92 -50.75
C ILE A 443 1.38 -19.35 -52.03
N LYS A 444 1.37 -18.02 -52.18
CA LYS A 444 0.91 -17.37 -53.42
C LYS A 444 1.77 -17.78 -54.61
N ALA A 445 3.09 -17.78 -54.47
CA ALA A 445 4.01 -18.21 -55.54
C ALA A 445 3.81 -19.69 -55.91
N ILE A 446 3.58 -20.58 -54.94
CA ILE A 446 3.27 -21.99 -55.20
C ILE A 446 1.93 -22.12 -55.93
N ALA A 447 0.89 -21.42 -55.50
CA ALA A 447 -0.40 -21.43 -56.18
C ALA A 447 -0.29 -20.90 -57.63
N GLU A 448 0.54 -19.88 -57.88
CA GLU A 448 0.85 -19.40 -59.21
C GLU A 448 1.60 -20.45 -60.06
N LEU A 449 2.58 -21.15 -59.47
CA LEU A 449 3.29 -22.25 -60.14
C LEU A 449 2.36 -23.42 -60.45
N GLU A 450 1.47 -23.81 -59.53
CA GLU A 450 0.46 -24.86 -59.75
C GLU A 450 -0.50 -24.49 -60.89
N ARG A 451 -0.84 -23.20 -61.01
CA ARG A 451 -1.61 -22.66 -62.14
C ARG A 451 -0.83 -22.76 -63.45
N LEU A 452 0.46 -22.45 -63.46
CA LEU A 452 1.32 -22.54 -64.64
C LEU A 452 1.62 -23.98 -65.06
N LEU A 453 1.72 -24.92 -64.11
CA LEU A 453 1.88 -26.36 -64.37
C LEU A 453 0.56 -27.05 -64.78
N GLY A 454 -0.57 -26.34 -64.82
CA GLY A 454 -1.87 -26.89 -65.22
C GLY A 454 -2.50 -27.82 -64.18
N LEU A 455 -1.93 -27.93 -62.97
CA LEU A 455 -2.45 -28.77 -61.88
C LEU A 455 -3.70 -28.17 -61.22
N ALA A 456 -3.93 -26.87 -61.39
CA ALA A 456 -5.09 -26.16 -60.83
C ALA A 456 -6.38 -26.29 -61.67
N GLN A 457 -6.34 -26.84 -62.89
CA GLN A 457 -7.52 -26.92 -63.79
C GLN A 457 -8.48 -28.11 -63.50
N GLY A 458 -8.32 -28.80 -62.37
CA GLY A 458 -9.12 -30.00 -62.06
C GLY A 458 -9.96 -29.96 -60.78
N LYS A 459 -10.09 -28.81 -60.11
CA LYS A 459 -10.84 -28.71 -58.83
C LYS A 459 -11.75 -27.48 -58.77
N GLU A 460 -12.73 -27.44 -59.65
CA GLU A 460 -14.07 -26.91 -59.41
C GLU A 460 -14.99 -28.12 -59.71
N GLU A 461 -15.96 -28.59 -58.92
CA GLU A 461 -16.75 -28.07 -57.82
C GLU A 461 -17.03 -29.24 -56.85
N VAL A 462 -16.93 -29.03 -55.53
CA VAL A 462 -17.80 -29.76 -54.59
C VAL A 462 -18.32 -28.74 -53.59
N GLU A 463 -19.64 -28.59 -53.64
CA GLU A 463 -20.49 -27.71 -52.85
C GLU A 463 -20.06 -27.56 -51.39
N ALA A 464 -19.88 -26.30 -50.99
CA ALA A 464 -20.02 -25.89 -49.62
C ALA A 464 -21.51 -25.97 -49.23
N LYS A 465 -21.86 -26.96 -48.40
CA LYS A 465 -23.05 -26.90 -47.55
C LYS A 465 -22.62 -26.67 -46.10
N ASP A 466 -23.25 -25.67 -45.53
CA ASP A 466 -23.25 -25.26 -44.13
C ASP A 466 -23.33 -26.41 -43.13
N GLY A 467 -22.66 -26.20 -41.99
CA GLY A 467 -22.79 -27.03 -40.80
C GLY A 467 -21.85 -26.61 -39.67
N LEU A 468 -22.16 -25.49 -39.01
CA LEU A 468 -21.64 -25.12 -37.70
C LEU A 468 -21.78 -26.28 -36.70
N ALA A 469 -20.67 -26.72 -36.12
CA ALA A 469 -20.66 -27.35 -34.80
C ALA A 469 -19.32 -27.07 -34.11
N GLU A 470 -19.45 -26.65 -32.86
CA GLU A 470 -18.43 -26.07 -32.00
C GLU A 470 -17.28 -27.02 -31.64
N GLY A 471 -16.12 -26.40 -31.40
CA GLY A 471 -15.27 -26.66 -30.24
C GLY A 471 -14.86 -28.09 -29.91
N ASN A 472 -13.63 -28.45 -30.26
CA ASN A 472 -12.77 -29.05 -29.25
C ASN A 472 -11.28 -28.82 -29.51
N VAL A 473 -10.68 -28.18 -28.51
CA VAL A 473 -9.26 -28.09 -28.21
C VAL A 473 -8.68 -29.50 -28.11
N LEU A 474 -7.61 -29.81 -28.86
CA LEU A 474 -6.58 -30.71 -28.34
C LEU A 474 -5.22 -30.52 -29.03
N LEU A 475 -4.27 -30.01 -28.23
CA LEU A 475 -2.83 -30.14 -28.41
C LEU A 475 -2.44 -31.62 -28.41
N SER A 476 -1.88 -32.10 -29.52
CA SER A 476 -1.16 -33.37 -29.65
C SER A 476 -0.45 -33.33 -31.00
N GLY A 477 0.85 -33.57 -31.17
CA GLY A 477 1.85 -34.04 -30.24
C GLY A 477 3.16 -34.25 -30.99
N VAL A 478 4.24 -34.03 -30.24
CA VAL A 478 5.60 -34.53 -30.43
C VAL A 478 5.65 -35.95 -31.00
N ASP A 479 6.54 -36.10 -31.98
CA ASP A 479 7.32 -37.27 -32.38
C ASP A 479 6.71 -38.66 -32.23
N LYS A 480 6.57 -39.35 -33.38
CA LYS A 480 6.90 -40.78 -33.48
C LYS A 480 7.32 -41.15 -34.90
N ARG A 481 8.63 -41.34 -35.04
CA ARG A 481 9.24 -42.17 -36.07
C ARG A 481 8.60 -43.56 -36.03
N GLN A 482 8.14 -44.06 -37.17
CA GLN A 482 8.23 -45.48 -37.50
C GLN A 482 8.20 -45.67 -39.01
N ALA A 483 9.05 -46.61 -39.43
CA ALA A 483 9.44 -46.86 -40.79
C ALA A 483 8.44 -47.75 -41.54
N LYS A 484 8.63 -47.74 -42.87
CA LYS A 484 8.38 -48.83 -43.84
C LYS A 484 7.00 -48.83 -44.50
N GLN A 485 6.96 -48.35 -45.75
CA GLN A 485 6.71 -49.23 -46.90
C GLN A 485 7.04 -48.52 -48.21
N GLU A 486 7.88 -49.18 -49.02
CA GLU A 486 8.18 -48.84 -50.39
C GLU A 486 6.91 -48.95 -51.26
N LYS A 487 6.60 -47.91 -52.03
CA LYS A 487 6.01 -48.07 -53.36
C LYS A 487 6.75 -47.15 -54.31
N LYS A 488 7.44 -47.77 -55.27
CA LYS A 488 8.06 -47.14 -56.43
C LYS A 488 6.98 -46.38 -57.22
N THR A 489 7.18 -45.10 -57.44
CA THR A 489 6.52 -44.35 -58.52
C THR A 489 7.52 -43.44 -59.19
N GLY A 490 7.85 -43.80 -60.45
CA GLY A 490 8.21 -42.90 -61.55
C GLY A 490 9.26 -41.84 -61.27
N ASP A 491 10.50 -42.18 -61.63
CA ASP A 491 11.60 -41.22 -61.75
C ASP A 491 11.25 -40.16 -62.81
N ILE A 492 11.21 -38.88 -62.41
CA ILE A 492 10.76 -37.73 -63.22
C ILE A 492 11.72 -37.45 -64.39
N TRP A 493 12.88 -38.11 -64.41
CA TRP A 493 13.92 -37.96 -65.42
C TRP A 493 13.74 -38.84 -66.67
N SER A 494 12.77 -39.77 -66.70
CA SER A 494 12.54 -40.62 -67.88
C SER A 494 11.83 -39.94 -69.05
N VAL A 495 11.39 -38.69 -68.89
CA VAL A 495 10.68 -37.92 -69.94
C VAL A 495 11.64 -37.07 -70.79
N LEU A 496 12.92 -37.00 -70.41
CA LEU A 496 13.92 -36.17 -71.09
C LEU A 496 14.89 -36.98 -71.99
N HIS A 497 14.37 -37.89 -72.81
CA HIS A 497 15.11 -38.37 -73.98
C HIS A 497 14.36 -37.96 -75.25
N GLY A 498 14.73 -36.79 -75.76
CA GLY A 498 14.35 -36.31 -77.07
C GLY A 498 15.03 -37.14 -78.17
N ASN A 499 14.24 -37.57 -79.14
CA ASN A 499 14.68 -38.09 -80.41
C ASN A 499 15.52 -37.04 -81.14
N LEU A 500 16.84 -37.13 -81.06
CA LEU A 500 17.76 -36.43 -81.93
C LEU A 500 18.84 -37.39 -82.43
N GLY A 501 18.68 -37.80 -83.69
CA GLY A 501 19.78 -37.96 -84.64
C GLY A 501 20.58 -39.26 -84.60
N LEU A 502 20.17 -40.24 -85.41
CA LEU A 502 21.12 -41.06 -86.17
C LEU A 502 20.66 -41.10 -87.63
N ILE A 503 21.09 -40.08 -88.36
CA ILE A 503 21.21 -40.11 -89.81
C ILE A 503 22.41 -41.01 -90.13
N GLY A 504 22.15 -42.07 -90.89
CA GLY A 504 23.04 -42.65 -91.89
C GLY A 504 24.31 -43.35 -91.40
N GLN A 505 24.32 -44.68 -91.49
CA GLN A 505 25.24 -45.38 -92.40
C GLN A 505 24.89 -46.87 -92.43
N ASP A 506 24.16 -47.23 -93.47
CA ASP A 506 24.15 -48.58 -94.01
C ASP A 506 25.38 -48.76 -94.92
N ASP A 507 25.91 -49.98 -94.86
CA ASP A 507 26.48 -50.77 -95.95
C ASP A 507 27.93 -50.56 -96.44
N CYS A 508 28.69 -51.66 -96.30
CA CYS A 508 29.52 -52.35 -97.32
C CYS A 508 31.01 -52.60 -96.96
N ILE A 509 31.27 -53.92 -96.80
CA ILE A 509 32.49 -54.75 -97.02
C ILE A 509 33.56 -54.74 -95.92
#